data_AF-A0A9D9DE88-F1
#
_entry.id   AF-A0A9D9DE88-F1
#
_cell.length_a   1.000
_cell.length_b   1.000
_cell.length_c   1.000
_cell.angle_alpha   90.00
_cell.angle_beta   90.00
_cell.angle_gamma   90.00
#
_symmetry.space_group_name_H-M   'P 1'
#
loop_
_entity.id
_entity.type
_entity.pdbx_description
1 polymer ?
#
loop_
_entity_poly.entity_id
_entity_poly.type
_entity_poly.pdbx_seq_one_letter_code
_entity_poly.pdbx_strand_id
1 'polypeptide(L)'
;MTTYIFVLLGIIIILLIAVLMRRPTVDISSLREDNARLRERLAERLGMLSQNAVELKNISADIANFKNILMGNKQARGTFGERQLADLVADIMPPETYSFQTVLDTGVRPDCIIRLPYPPGDMVIDSKFPLESYTRMTAANDDGARKQFELDVRKHIDAIADKYIIPGKTAESAMMFIASESIFETLHREFPGAVDYAARRKVFIVSPSTLWATLNTVRAVLADIKIKRVAAKIKRELDLLLTDLARLNERANKVQQHFSLATTDIEQLQTSIGKITPRAEKLRDMDWGDGE
;
A
#
# COMPACT_ATOMS: atom_id res chain seq x y z
N MET A 1 2.91 20.92 -60.95
CA MET A 1 3.26 19.86 -59.98
C MET A 1 3.76 20.44 -58.66
N THR A 2 4.70 21.39 -58.68
CA THR A 2 5.19 22.13 -57.51
C THR A 2 4.11 22.86 -56.71
N THR A 3 3.14 23.52 -57.37
CA THR A 3 2.05 24.23 -56.68
C THR A 3 1.16 23.30 -55.85
N TYR A 4 0.87 22.09 -56.34
CA TYR A 4 0.09 21.10 -55.59
C TYR A 4 0.84 20.57 -54.37
N ILE A 5 2.16 20.40 -54.46
CA ILE A 5 3.00 19.96 -53.35
C ILE A 5 3.01 21.00 -52.24
N PHE A 6 3.13 22.29 -52.56
CA PHE A 6 3.09 23.36 -51.56
C PHE A 6 1.72 23.49 -50.88
N VAL A 7 0.63 23.33 -51.63
CA VAL A 7 -0.73 23.34 -51.07
C VAL A 7 -0.97 22.12 -50.17
N LEU A 8 -0.50 20.93 -50.59
CA LEU A 8 -0.64 19.71 -49.80
C LEU A 8 0.21 19.74 -48.52
N LEU A 9 1.44 20.28 -48.60
CA LEU A 9 2.32 20.49 -47.45
C LEU A 9 1.73 21.51 -46.47
N GLY A 10 1.12 22.58 -46.98
CA GLY A 10 0.41 23.58 -46.18
C GLY A 10 -0.78 22.98 -45.42
N ILE A 11 -1.59 22.16 -46.08
CA ILE A 11 -2.70 21.45 -45.45
C ILE A 11 -2.19 20.48 -44.38
N ILE A 12 -1.11 19.72 -44.66
CA ILE A 12 -0.52 18.80 -43.68
C ILE A 12 0.03 19.55 -42.46
N ILE A 13 0.69 20.70 -42.65
CA ILE A 13 1.21 21.53 -41.54
C ILE A 13 0.05 22.09 -40.70
N ILE A 14 -1.02 22.57 -41.34
CA ILE A 14 -2.21 23.06 -40.62
C ILE A 14 -2.87 21.92 -39.84
N LEU A 15 -2.97 20.71 -40.42
CA LEU A 15 -3.54 19.54 -39.77
C LEU A 15 -2.64 19.04 -38.64
N LEU A 16 -1.32 19.11 -38.80
CA LEU A 16 -0.34 18.76 -37.78
C LEU A 16 -0.40 19.75 -36.61
N ILE A 17 -0.51 21.06 -36.88
CA ILE A 17 -0.70 22.11 -35.87
C ILE A 17 -2.05 21.92 -35.18
N ALA A 18 -3.13 21.62 -35.90
CA ALA A 18 -4.44 21.34 -35.31
C ALA A 18 -4.43 20.10 -34.41
N VAL A 19 -3.70 19.04 -34.79
CA VAL A 19 -3.51 17.84 -33.96
C VAL A 19 -2.60 18.11 -32.76
N LEU A 20 -1.57 18.94 -32.91
CA LEU A 20 -0.70 19.39 -31.81
C LEU A 20 -1.41 20.35 -30.84
N MET A 21 -2.35 21.16 -31.33
CA MET A 21 -3.22 22.01 -30.51
C MET A 21 -4.35 21.20 -29.85
N ARG A 22 -4.64 19.99 -30.34
CA ARG A 22 -5.48 18.99 -29.67
C ARG A 22 -4.71 18.28 -28.56
N ARG A 23 -3.91 19.01 -27.76
CA ARG A 23 -3.51 18.49 -26.46
C ARG A 23 -4.79 18.33 -25.63
N PRO A 24 -5.06 17.18 -25.01
CA PRO A 24 -5.91 17.22 -23.83
C PRO A 24 -5.17 18.14 -22.86
N THR A 25 -5.67 19.36 -22.70
CA THR A 25 -5.36 20.13 -21.50
C THR A 25 -5.76 19.21 -20.37
N VAL A 26 -4.78 18.63 -19.68
CA VAL A 26 -5.02 17.91 -18.45
C VAL A 26 -5.65 18.94 -17.53
N ASP A 27 -6.97 18.88 -17.44
CA ASP A 27 -7.74 19.90 -16.79
C ASP A 27 -7.51 19.72 -15.30
N ILE A 28 -6.62 20.56 -14.76
CA ILE A 28 -6.25 20.54 -13.34
C ILE A 28 -7.49 20.77 -12.46
N SER A 29 -8.56 21.35 -13.01
CA SER A 29 -9.85 21.47 -12.32
C SER A 29 -10.54 20.10 -12.16
N SER A 30 -10.54 19.25 -13.19
CA SER A 30 -11.10 17.89 -13.12
C SER A 30 -10.34 16.97 -12.16
N LEU A 31 -9.00 17.08 -12.12
CA LEU A 31 -8.17 16.35 -11.14
C LEU A 31 -8.36 16.83 -9.69
N ARG A 32 -8.68 18.12 -9.51
CA ARG A 32 -9.03 18.70 -8.22
C ARG A 32 -10.43 18.27 -7.77
N GLU A 33 -11.39 18.23 -8.68
CA GLU A 33 -12.72 17.68 -8.42
C GLU A 33 -12.67 16.20 -8.09
N ASP A 34 -11.90 15.39 -8.83
CA ASP A 34 -11.76 13.97 -8.54
C ASP A 34 -11.08 13.73 -7.19
N ASN A 35 -10.06 14.52 -6.83
CA ASN A 35 -9.47 14.48 -5.49
C ASN A 35 -10.45 14.93 -4.40
N ALA A 36 -11.28 15.94 -4.64
CA ALA A 36 -12.29 16.39 -3.71
C ALA A 36 -13.36 15.31 -3.49
N ARG A 37 -13.87 14.71 -4.58
CA ARG A 37 -14.83 13.60 -4.54
C ARG A 37 -14.24 12.33 -3.90
N LEU A 38 -12.95 12.07 -4.08
CA LEU A 38 -12.23 11.00 -3.38
C LEU A 38 -12.12 11.28 -1.88
N ARG A 39 -11.75 12.51 -1.50
CA ARG A 39 -11.68 12.93 -0.09
C ARG A 39 -13.03 12.92 0.59
N GLU A 40 -14.09 13.31 -0.12
CA GLU A 40 -15.46 13.30 0.38
C GLU A 40 -15.95 11.85 0.56
N ARG A 41 -15.73 10.96 -0.41
CA ARG A 41 -16.02 9.52 -0.25
C ARG A 41 -15.18 8.85 0.84
N LEU A 42 -13.93 9.28 1.03
CA LEU A 42 -13.10 8.83 2.14
C LEU A 42 -13.62 9.36 3.48
N ALA A 43 -14.03 10.62 3.56
CA ALA A 43 -14.61 11.22 4.76
C ALA A 43 -15.96 10.59 5.12
N GLU A 44 -16.79 10.28 4.13
CA GLU A 44 -18.07 9.58 4.28
C GLU A 44 -17.84 8.14 4.75
N ARG A 45 -16.89 7.39 4.16
CA ARG A 45 -16.50 6.07 4.65
C ARG A 45 -15.88 6.12 6.05
N LEU A 46 -15.08 7.14 6.37
CA LEU A 46 -14.54 7.35 7.71
C LEU A 46 -15.63 7.72 8.73
N GLY A 47 -16.65 8.47 8.30
CA GLY A 47 -17.83 8.81 9.10
C GLY A 47 -18.72 7.61 9.38
N MET A 48 -18.95 6.75 8.37
CA MET A 48 -19.66 5.48 8.54
C MET A 48 -18.86 4.49 9.40
N LEU A 49 -17.53 4.44 9.24
CA LEU A 49 -16.65 3.67 10.14
C LEU A 49 -16.67 4.21 11.57
N SER A 50 -16.71 5.54 11.73
CA SER A 50 -16.89 6.20 13.03
C SER A 50 -18.26 5.87 13.64
N GLN A 51 -19.33 5.79 12.84
CA GLN A 51 -20.66 5.40 13.32
C GLN A 51 -20.70 3.93 13.74
N ASN A 52 -20.08 3.02 12.98
CA ASN A 52 -19.96 1.62 13.38
C ASN A 52 -19.08 1.45 14.65
N ALA A 53 -18.05 2.28 14.81
CA ALA A 53 -17.28 2.37 16.05
C ALA A 53 -18.10 2.97 17.22
N VAL A 54 -19.13 3.78 16.94
CA VAL A 54 -20.05 4.34 17.94
C VAL A 54 -21.18 3.36 18.28
N GLU A 55 -21.60 2.46 17.40
CA GLU A 55 -22.53 1.36 17.74
C GLU A 55 -21.89 0.33 18.69
N LEU A 56 -20.54 0.18 18.65
CA LEU A 56 -19.76 -0.53 19.67
C LEU A 56 -19.70 0.19 21.03
N LYS A 57 -20.17 1.45 21.12
CA LYS A 57 -20.20 2.26 22.33
C LYS A 57 -21.40 2.00 23.24
N ASN A 58 -22.09 0.86 23.07
CA ASN A 58 -23.07 0.36 24.05
C ASN A 58 -22.36 -0.37 25.21
N ILE A 59 -21.45 0.35 25.86
CA ILE A 59 -20.48 -0.10 26.89
C ILE A 59 -21.14 -0.51 28.21
N SER A 60 -22.40 -0.13 28.45
CA SER A 60 -23.09 -0.42 29.73
C SER A 60 -23.67 -1.83 29.85
N ALA A 61 -23.77 -2.59 28.75
CA ALA A 61 -24.31 -3.96 28.78
C ALA A 61 -23.22 -5.04 29.06
N ASP A 62 -21.94 -4.69 28.93
CA ASP A 62 -20.84 -5.66 28.94
C ASP A 62 -20.52 -6.23 30.31
N ILE A 63 -20.70 -5.50 31.42
CA ILE A 63 -20.33 -6.04 32.75
C ILE A 63 -21.18 -7.28 33.10
N ALA A 64 -22.47 -7.28 32.78
CA ALA A 64 -23.37 -8.40 33.08
C ALA A 64 -23.18 -9.58 32.10
N ASN A 65 -23.00 -9.29 30.81
CA ASN A 65 -22.84 -10.33 29.77
C ASN A 65 -21.44 -10.97 29.82
N PHE A 66 -20.40 -10.17 30.06
CA PHE A 66 -19.02 -10.63 30.26
C PHE A 66 -18.90 -11.48 31.53
N LYS A 67 -19.55 -11.07 32.64
CA LYS A 67 -19.58 -11.87 33.88
C LYS A 67 -20.29 -13.21 33.68
N ASN A 68 -21.42 -13.25 32.98
CA ASN A 68 -22.17 -14.49 32.74
C ASN A 68 -21.45 -15.45 31.77
N ILE A 69 -20.79 -14.94 30.72
CA ILE A 69 -20.03 -15.75 29.76
C ILE A 69 -18.71 -16.26 30.37
N LEU A 70 -18.06 -15.46 31.22
CA LEU A 70 -16.80 -15.85 31.88
C LEU A 70 -16.97 -16.66 33.17
N MET A 71 -18.18 -16.78 33.71
CA MET A 71 -18.47 -17.69 34.82
C MET A 71 -18.36 -19.18 34.42
N GLY A 72 -18.24 -19.50 33.13
CA GLY A 72 -17.89 -20.84 32.65
C GLY A 72 -16.42 -21.23 32.92
N ASN A 73 -16.13 -22.53 32.88
CA ASN A 73 -14.83 -23.17 33.12
C ASN A 73 -13.63 -22.42 32.47
N LYS A 74 -12.42 -22.52 33.05
CA LYS A 74 -11.17 -21.84 32.61
C LYS A 74 -10.89 -21.94 31.12
N GLN A 75 -11.28 -23.05 30.50
CA GLN A 75 -11.12 -23.30 29.07
C GLN A 75 -12.07 -22.46 28.21
N ALA A 76 -13.35 -22.34 28.58
CA ALA A 76 -14.32 -21.53 27.85
C ALA A 76 -13.94 -20.03 27.84
N ARG A 77 -13.28 -19.57 28.92
CA ARG A 77 -12.78 -18.19 29.05
C ARG A 77 -11.66 -17.87 28.07
N GLY A 78 -10.64 -18.75 27.99
CA GLY A 78 -9.52 -18.58 27.05
C GLY A 78 -10.01 -18.59 25.61
N THR A 79 -10.89 -19.52 25.28
CA THR A 79 -11.48 -19.63 23.94
C THR A 79 -12.30 -18.40 23.55
N PHE A 80 -13.00 -17.74 24.49
CA PHE A 80 -13.74 -16.51 24.19
C PHE A 80 -12.81 -15.34 23.83
N GLY A 81 -11.75 -15.13 24.62
CA GLY A 81 -10.76 -14.08 24.35
C GLY A 81 -10.02 -14.29 23.04
N GLU A 82 -9.58 -15.53 22.79
CA GLU A 82 -8.92 -15.91 21.54
C GLU A 82 -9.85 -15.74 20.33
N ARG A 83 -11.13 -16.11 20.46
CA ARG A 83 -12.11 -15.97 19.38
C ARG A 83 -12.39 -14.49 19.07
N GLN A 84 -12.57 -13.66 20.09
CA GLN A 84 -12.79 -12.22 19.88
C GLN A 84 -11.57 -11.57 19.21
N LEU A 85 -10.35 -11.94 19.62
CA LEU A 85 -9.12 -11.51 18.95
C LEU A 85 -9.09 -11.96 17.48
N ALA A 86 -9.44 -13.22 17.22
CA ALA A 86 -9.45 -13.77 15.88
C ALA A 86 -10.46 -13.08 14.96
N ASP A 87 -11.69 -12.88 15.44
CA ASP A 87 -12.75 -12.20 14.70
C ASP A 87 -12.35 -10.75 14.38
N LEU A 88 -11.78 -10.02 15.35
CA LEU A 88 -11.34 -8.64 15.16
C LEU A 88 -10.20 -8.52 14.13
N VAL A 89 -9.20 -9.40 14.22
CA VAL A 89 -8.07 -9.40 13.29
C VAL A 89 -8.52 -9.79 11.89
N ALA A 90 -9.38 -10.80 11.76
CA ALA A 90 -9.87 -11.27 10.48
C ALA A 90 -10.76 -10.24 9.75
N ASP A 91 -11.52 -9.43 10.48
CA ASP A 91 -12.36 -8.37 9.91
C ASP A 91 -11.53 -7.20 9.35
N ILE A 92 -10.45 -6.84 10.05
CA ILE A 92 -9.66 -5.65 9.70
C ILE A 92 -8.54 -5.98 8.72
N MET A 93 -7.78 -7.03 9.00
CA MET A 93 -6.51 -7.31 8.34
C MET A 93 -6.66 -8.24 7.14
N PRO A 94 -5.91 -8.02 6.04
CA PRO A 94 -5.86 -8.98 4.95
C PRO A 94 -5.36 -10.35 5.43
N PRO A 95 -5.91 -11.47 4.90
CA PRO A 95 -5.57 -12.83 5.33
C PRO A 95 -4.09 -13.19 5.15
N GLU A 96 -3.39 -12.49 4.25
CA GLU A 96 -1.94 -12.69 4.01
C GLU A 96 -1.05 -12.05 5.08
N THR A 97 -1.59 -11.15 5.89
CA THR A 97 -0.82 -10.30 6.82
C THR A 97 -0.92 -10.73 8.27
N TYR A 98 -1.58 -11.84 8.58
CA TYR A 98 -1.62 -12.38 9.93
C TYR A 98 -1.55 -13.91 9.94
N SER A 99 -1.29 -14.49 11.11
CA SER A 99 -1.32 -15.93 11.33
C SER A 99 -1.71 -16.21 12.77
N PHE A 100 -2.70 -17.07 12.96
CA PHE A 100 -3.13 -17.51 14.29
C PHE A 100 -2.36 -18.77 14.70
N GLN A 101 -2.09 -18.91 16.00
CA GLN A 101 -1.58 -20.14 16.64
C GLN A 101 -0.35 -20.78 15.94
N THR A 102 0.47 -19.96 15.28
CA THR A 102 1.67 -20.42 14.57
C THR A 102 2.83 -20.56 15.55
N VAL A 103 3.56 -21.68 15.48
CA VAL A 103 4.74 -21.90 16.32
C VAL A 103 5.88 -21.07 15.76
N LEU A 104 6.41 -20.15 16.56
CA LEU A 104 7.63 -19.42 16.25
C LEU A 104 8.83 -20.39 16.25
N ASP A 105 9.92 -20.05 15.58
CA ASP A 105 11.17 -20.84 15.60
C ASP A 105 11.68 -21.14 17.02
N THR A 106 11.29 -20.33 18.00
CA THR A 106 11.60 -20.49 19.42
C THR A 106 10.76 -21.55 20.13
N GLY A 107 9.82 -22.21 19.44
CA GLY A 107 8.92 -23.21 20.01
C GLY A 107 7.73 -22.60 20.77
N VAL A 108 7.63 -21.27 20.84
CA VAL A 108 6.52 -20.57 21.50
C VAL A 108 5.39 -20.34 20.50
N ARG A 109 4.16 -20.55 20.96
CA ARG A 109 2.94 -20.34 20.18
C ARG A 109 2.16 -19.13 20.72
N PRO A 110 2.27 -17.95 20.09
CA PRO A 110 1.37 -16.84 20.36
C PRO A 110 -0.03 -17.09 19.80
N ASP A 111 -1.01 -16.33 20.31
CA ASP A 111 -2.39 -16.39 19.83
C ASP A 111 -2.51 -15.82 18.41
N CYS A 112 -1.87 -14.68 18.15
CA CYS A 112 -1.84 -14.05 16.84
C CYS A 112 -0.49 -13.40 16.53
N ILE A 113 -0.07 -13.50 15.27
CA ILE A 113 1.08 -12.81 14.71
C ILE A 113 0.59 -11.95 13.55
N ILE A 114 0.95 -10.67 13.55
CA ILE A 114 0.76 -9.76 12.44
C ILE A 114 2.08 -9.61 11.70
N ARG A 115 2.09 -9.98 10.43
CA ARG A 115 3.25 -9.91 9.56
C ARG A 115 3.45 -8.49 9.07
N LEU A 116 4.54 -7.87 9.49
CA LEU A 116 4.90 -6.51 9.09
C LEU A 116 6.26 -6.51 8.39
N PRO A 117 6.48 -5.62 7.41
CA PRO A 117 7.80 -5.46 6.83
C PRO A 117 8.79 -4.97 7.87
N TYR A 118 10.04 -5.42 7.78
CA TYR A 118 11.13 -4.95 8.63
C TYR A 118 11.68 -3.60 8.14
N PRO A 119 11.90 -2.61 9.03
CA PRO A 119 11.50 -2.52 10.44
C PRO A 119 10.02 -2.10 10.61
N PRO A 120 9.29 -2.55 11.66
CA PRO A 120 9.79 -3.23 12.86
C PRO A 120 9.82 -4.77 12.78
N GLY A 121 9.16 -5.40 11.80
CA GLY A 121 9.04 -6.87 11.73
C GLY A 121 7.79 -7.41 12.43
N ASP A 122 7.66 -8.74 12.50
CA ASP A 122 6.43 -9.42 12.93
C ASP A 122 6.01 -9.05 14.35
N MET A 123 4.77 -8.59 14.49
CA MET A 123 4.20 -8.12 15.75
C MET A 123 3.34 -9.21 16.37
N VAL A 124 3.58 -9.50 17.64
CA VAL A 124 2.91 -10.58 18.36
C VAL A 124 1.81 -10.05 19.27
N ILE A 125 0.67 -10.72 19.28
CA ILE A 125 -0.45 -10.47 20.19
C ILE A 125 -0.75 -11.73 21.01
N ASP A 126 -0.80 -11.57 22.33
CA ASP A 126 -1.13 -12.63 23.29
C ASP A 126 -2.32 -12.18 24.16
N SER A 127 -3.36 -13.01 24.23
CA SER A 127 -4.59 -12.75 24.98
C SER A 127 -4.52 -13.44 26.34
N LYS A 128 -3.88 -12.78 27.31
CA LYS A 128 -3.67 -13.37 28.63
C LYS A 128 -3.89 -12.35 29.73
N PHE A 129 -4.88 -12.61 30.58
CA PHE A 129 -5.22 -11.72 31.68
C PHE A 129 -5.59 -12.49 32.97
N PRO A 130 -5.11 -12.06 34.16
CA PRO A 130 -5.37 -12.75 35.42
C PRO A 130 -6.77 -12.44 35.96
N LEU A 131 -7.81 -12.96 35.29
CA LEU A 131 -9.23 -12.76 35.66
C LEU A 131 -9.57 -13.23 37.07
N GLU A 132 -8.92 -14.28 37.57
CA GLU A 132 -9.15 -14.82 38.91
C GLU A 132 -8.69 -13.82 39.99
N SER A 133 -7.49 -13.25 39.82
CA SER A 133 -6.97 -12.22 40.71
C SER A 133 -7.79 -10.94 40.62
N TYR A 134 -8.27 -10.57 39.42
CA TYR A 134 -9.19 -9.44 39.24
C TYR A 134 -10.53 -9.67 39.97
N THR A 135 -11.12 -10.85 39.81
CA THR A 135 -12.40 -11.19 40.45
C THR A 135 -12.26 -11.18 41.97
N ARG A 136 -11.17 -11.75 42.48
CA ARG A 136 -10.85 -11.72 43.92
C ARG A 136 -10.68 -10.29 44.42
N MET A 137 -9.97 -9.44 43.67
CA MET A 137 -9.81 -8.03 44.00
C MET A 137 -11.17 -7.32 44.08
N THR A 138 -12.04 -7.52 43.09
CA THR A 138 -13.38 -6.90 43.07
C THR A 138 -14.31 -7.42 44.16
N ALA A 139 -14.11 -8.67 44.63
CA ALA A 139 -14.97 -9.29 45.64
C ALA A 139 -14.49 -9.05 47.08
N ALA A 140 -13.18 -9.06 47.32
CA ALA A 140 -12.60 -8.94 48.65
C ALA A 140 -12.44 -7.49 49.12
N ASN A 141 -12.39 -6.54 48.19
CA ASN A 141 -12.19 -5.10 48.44
C ASN A 141 -11.11 -4.79 49.49
N ASP A 142 -10.06 -5.62 49.53
CA ASP A 142 -8.91 -5.49 50.43
C ASP A 142 -7.62 -5.16 49.67
N ASP A 143 -6.67 -4.53 50.35
CA ASP A 143 -5.39 -4.10 49.77
C ASP A 143 -4.48 -5.28 49.37
N GLY A 144 -4.66 -6.45 49.97
CA GLY A 144 -3.89 -7.66 49.67
C GLY A 144 -4.23 -8.20 48.28
N ALA A 145 -5.52 -8.27 47.95
CA ALA A 145 -6.02 -8.70 46.66
C ALA A 145 -5.65 -7.72 45.55
N ARG A 146 -5.62 -6.41 45.83
CA ARG A 146 -5.12 -5.39 44.89
C ARG A 146 -3.64 -5.59 44.55
N LYS A 147 -2.78 -5.77 45.57
CA LYS A 147 -1.34 -6.05 45.37
C LYS A 147 -1.10 -7.35 44.61
N GLN A 148 -1.86 -8.39 44.95
CA GLN A 148 -1.74 -9.69 44.28
C GLN A 148 -2.13 -9.59 42.80
N PHE A 149 -3.20 -8.87 42.48
CA PHE A 149 -3.60 -8.60 41.11
C PHE A 149 -2.52 -7.87 40.32
N GLU A 150 -1.92 -6.81 40.89
CA GLU A 150 -0.82 -6.08 40.24
C GLU A 150 0.39 -6.99 39.96
N LEU A 151 0.77 -7.83 40.93
CA LEU A 151 1.86 -8.80 40.76
C LEU A 151 1.58 -9.80 39.64
N ASP A 152 0.36 -10.31 39.55
CA ASP A 152 0.00 -11.27 38.51
C ASP A 152 -0.04 -10.63 37.12
N VAL A 153 -0.51 -9.38 37.00
CA VAL A 153 -0.42 -8.61 35.75
C VAL A 153 1.04 -8.44 35.32
N ARG A 154 1.94 -8.05 36.24
CA ARG A 154 3.37 -7.91 35.96
C ARG A 154 4.01 -9.23 35.50
N LYS A 155 3.68 -10.36 36.12
CA LYS A 155 4.14 -11.69 35.67
C LYS A 155 3.72 -12.00 34.23
N HIS A 156 2.49 -11.61 33.85
CA HIS A 156 2.02 -11.80 32.48
C HIS A 156 2.76 -10.90 31.49
N ILE A 157 3.00 -9.63 31.85
CA ILE A 157 3.82 -8.71 31.06
C ILE A 157 5.22 -9.29 30.82
N ASP A 158 5.86 -9.79 31.89
CA ASP A 158 7.20 -10.39 31.80
C ASP A 158 7.21 -11.61 30.89
N ALA A 159 6.23 -12.51 31.08
CA ALA A 159 6.11 -13.69 30.25
C ALA A 159 5.88 -13.38 28.77
N ILE A 160 5.16 -12.29 28.44
CA ILE A 160 4.95 -11.84 27.06
C ILE A 160 6.24 -11.24 26.50
N ALA A 161 6.88 -10.33 27.24
CA ALA A 161 8.12 -9.69 26.82
C ALA A 161 9.23 -10.73 26.54
N ASP A 162 9.45 -11.65 27.48
CA ASP A 162 10.56 -12.60 27.41
C ASP A 162 10.38 -13.67 26.33
N LYS A 163 9.13 -13.99 25.97
CA LYS A 163 8.83 -15.01 24.97
C LYS A 163 8.73 -14.46 23.55
N TYR A 164 8.25 -13.23 23.41
CA TYR A 164 7.81 -12.71 22.12
C TYR A 164 8.62 -11.52 21.60
N ILE A 165 9.45 -10.88 22.43
CA ILE A 165 10.32 -9.77 21.98
C ILE A 165 11.72 -10.33 21.74
N ILE A 166 11.93 -10.82 20.51
CA ILE A 166 13.18 -11.47 20.08
C ILE A 166 13.90 -10.55 19.08
N PRO A 167 15.06 -9.99 19.44
CA PRO A 167 15.83 -9.11 18.57
C PRO A 167 16.11 -9.76 17.21
N GLY A 168 15.78 -9.05 16.13
CA GLY A 168 16.03 -9.49 14.75
C GLY A 168 15.05 -10.52 14.19
N LYS A 169 14.08 -11.01 14.98
CA LYS A 169 13.03 -11.92 14.51
C LYS A 169 11.63 -11.29 14.60
N THR A 170 11.30 -10.72 15.75
CA THR A 170 9.99 -10.08 15.98
C THR A 170 10.17 -8.57 16.09
N ALA A 171 9.04 -7.86 16.11
CA ALA A 171 9.01 -6.46 16.46
C ALA A 171 9.64 -6.23 17.84
N GLU A 172 10.15 -5.01 18.04
CA GLU A 172 10.68 -4.60 19.35
C GLU A 172 9.61 -4.48 20.43
N SER A 173 8.33 -4.68 20.09
CA SER A 173 7.22 -4.64 21.01
C SER A 173 6.23 -5.77 20.76
N ALA A 174 5.49 -6.12 21.81
CA ALA A 174 4.40 -7.08 21.78
C ALA A 174 3.11 -6.45 22.33
N MET A 175 1.96 -7.05 22.03
CA MET A 175 0.66 -6.60 22.52
C MET A 175 0.05 -7.62 23.47
N MET A 176 -0.43 -7.13 24.61
CA MET A 176 -1.21 -7.90 25.58
C MET A 176 -2.69 -7.54 25.41
N PHE A 177 -3.46 -8.48 24.87
CA PHE A 177 -4.89 -8.27 24.59
C PHE A 177 -5.76 -8.59 25.81
N ILE A 178 -6.61 -7.63 26.19
CA ILE A 178 -7.62 -7.77 27.24
C ILE A 178 -9.00 -7.67 26.59
N ALA A 179 -9.74 -8.78 26.57
CA ALA A 179 -11.05 -8.86 25.88
C ALA A 179 -12.17 -7.99 26.49
N SER A 180 -12.01 -7.48 27.71
CA SER A 180 -12.98 -6.55 28.33
C SER A 180 -12.42 -5.15 28.42
N GLU A 181 -13.17 -4.22 27.83
CA GLU A 181 -12.91 -2.78 27.93
C GLU A 181 -12.94 -2.30 29.39
N SER A 182 -13.94 -2.72 30.17
CA SER A 182 -14.06 -2.32 31.59
C SER A 182 -12.86 -2.75 32.44
N ILE A 183 -12.33 -3.94 32.17
CA ILE A 183 -11.11 -4.43 32.84
C ILE A 183 -9.89 -3.60 32.41
N PHE A 184 -9.77 -3.33 31.12
CA PHE A 184 -8.71 -2.48 30.57
C PHE A 184 -8.74 -1.07 31.20
N GLU A 185 -9.91 -0.44 31.29
CA GLU A 185 -10.10 0.87 31.92
C GLU A 185 -9.73 0.84 33.41
N THR A 186 -10.16 -0.20 34.13
CA THR A 186 -9.85 -0.37 35.55
C THR A 186 -8.36 -0.51 35.77
N LEU A 187 -7.67 -1.27 34.92
CA LEU A 187 -6.22 -1.42 34.98
C LEU A 187 -5.50 -0.07 34.77
N HIS A 188 -5.93 0.72 33.79
CA HIS A 188 -5.34 2.03 33.50
C HIS A 188 -5.61 3.07 34.58
N ARG A 189 -6.80 3.05 35.18
CA ARG A 189 -7.21 4.01 36.20
C ARG A 189 -6.60 3.70 37.57
N GLU A 190 -6.57 2.42 37.95
CA GLU A 190 -6.26 2.01 39.32
C GLU A 190 -4.84 1.47 39.50
N PHE A 191 -4.18 1.05 38.42
CA PHE A 191 -2.83 0.46 38.46
C PHE A 191 -1.89 1.10 37.41
N PRO A 192 -1.71 2.44 37.42
CA PRO A 192 -0.83 3.12 36.45
C PRO A 192 0.61 2.59 36.50
N GLY A 193 1.10 2.17 37.68
CA GLY A 193 2.42 1.58 37.83
C GLY A 193 2.63 0.28 37.04
N ALA A 194 1.57 -0.54 36.87
CA ALA A 194 1.62 -1.74 36.03
C ALA A 194 1.63 -1.39 34.53
N VAL A 195 0.89 -0.33 34.13
CA VAL A 195 0.88 0.17 32.76
C VAL A 195 2.25 0.75 32.38
N ASP A 196 2.84 1.57 33.24
CA ASP A 196 4.20 2.10 33.03
C ASP A 196 5.24 0.99 32.98
N TYR A 197 5.06 -0.06 33.78
CA TYR A 197 5.90 -1.24 33.75
C TYR A 197 5.78 -1.99 32.40
N ALA A 198 4.56 -2.17 31.89
CA ALA A 198 4.31 -2.76 30.58
C ALA A 198 5.03 -1.98 29.48
N ALA A 199 4.88 -0.64 29.47
CA ALA A 199 5.54 0.23 28.51
C ALA A 199 7.07 0.12 28.56
N ARG A 200 7.66 0.07 29.77
CA ARG A 200 9.12 -0.14 29.94
C ARG A 200 9.58 -1.51 29.43
N ARG A 201 8.75 -2.54 29.57
CA ARG A 201 9.00 -3.89 29.00
C ARG A 201 8.64 -4.00 27.52
N LYS A 202 8.30 -2.88 26.86
CA LYS A 202 7.86 -2.81 25.46
C LYS A 202 6.63 -3.69 25.16
N VAL A 203 5.75 -3.87 26.16
CA VAL A 203 4.46 -4.57 26.03
C VAL A 203 3.34 -3.54 26.07
N PHE A 204 2.56 -3.46 25.00
CA PHE A 204 1.41 -2.56 24.91
C PHE A 204 0.15 -3.32 25.30
N ILE A 205 -0.51 -2.86 26.37
CA ILE A 205 -1.80 -3.40 26.78
C ILE A 205 -2.87 -2.81 25.86
N VAL A 206 -3.71 -3.65 25.26
CA VAL A 206 -4.74 -3.25 24.31
C VAL A 206 -6.08 -3.91 24.61
N SER A 207 -7.15 -3.14 24.51
CA SER A 207 -8.54 -3.59 24.53
C SER A 207 -9.09 -3.80 23.11
N PRO A 208 -10.32 -4.31 22.91
CA PRO A 208 -10.91 -4.46 21.57
C PRO A 208 -10.93 -3.14 20.80
N SER A 209 -11.29 -2.04 21.44
CA SER A 209 -11.33 -0.71 20.80
C SER A 209 -9.93 -0.20 20.42
N THR A 210 -8.97 -0.36 21.33
CA THR A 210 -7.58 0.09 21.11
C THR A 210 -6.89 -0.78 20.05
N LEU A 211 -7.13 -2.09 20.06
CA LEU A 211 -6.62 -3.00 19.07
C LEU A 211 -7.24 -2.70 17.70
N TRP A 212 -8.55 -2.45 17.63
CA TRP A 212 -9.21 -2.06 16.39
C TRP A 212 -8.58 -0.82 15.77
N ALA A 213 -8.34 0.22 16.57
CA ALA A 213 -7.69 1.45 16.11
C ALA A 213 -6.27 1.16 15.61
N THR A 214 -5.50 0.40 16.37
CA THR A 214 -4.11 0.06 16.04
C THR A 214 -4.02 -0.77 14.75
N LEU A 215 -4.87 -1.77 14.59
CA LEU A 215 -4.95 -2.61 13.38
C LEU A 215 -5.33 -1.77 12.15
N ASN A 216 -6.24 -0.82 12.29
CA ASN A 216 -6.60 0.09 11.20
C ASN A 216 -5.42 0.98 10.79
N THR A 217 -4.66 1.49 11.75
CA THR A 217 -3.43 2.23 11.47
C THR A 217 -2.41 1.36 10.75
N VAL A 218 -2.16 0.15 11.25
CA VAL A 218 -1.25 -0.83 10.62
C VAL A 218 -1.69 -1.14 9.19
N ARG A 219 -2.98 -1.40 8.96
CA ARG A 219 -3.55 -1.65 7.64
C ARG A 219 -3.31 -0.50 6.67
N ALA A 220 -3.52 0.74 7.11
CA ALA A 220 -3.28 1.92 6.28
C ALA A 220 -1.80 2.03 5.88
N VAL A 221 -0.88 1.76 6.81
CA VAL A 221 0.56 1.73 6.55
C VAL A 221 0.92 0.62 5.55
N LEU A 222 0.38 -0.59 5.71
CA LEU A 222 0.62 -1.71 4.78
C LEU A 222 0.11 -1.40 3.37
N ALA A 223 -1.05 -0.74 3.25
CA ALA A 223 -1.59 -0.30 1.98
C ALA A 223 -0.66 0.71 1.29
N ASP A 224 -0.16 1.70 2.03
CA ASP A 224 0.80 2.69 1.52
C ASP A 224 2.10 2.03 1.02
N ILE A 225 2.64 1.06 1.77
CA ILE A 225 3.83 0.30 1.38
C ILE A 225 3.57 -0.48 0.08
N LYS A 226 2.40 -1.11 -0.07
CA LYS A 226 2.01 -1.83 -1.29
C LYS A 226 1.95 -0.89 -2.49
N ILE A 227 1.35 0.30 -2.34
CA ILE A 227 1.28 1.32 -3.38
C ILE A 227 2.68 1.76 -3.80
N LYS A 228 3.56 2.06 -2.85
CA LYS A 228 4.96 2.43 -3.11
C LYS A 228 5.72 1.36 -3.89
N ARG A 229 5.52 0.08 -3.55
CA ARG A 229 6.17 -1.04 -4.25
C ARG A 229 5.69 -1.14 -5.70
N VAL A 230 4.38 -0.99 -5.95
CA VAL A 230 3.81 -0.99 -7.30
C VAL A 230 4.30 0.21 -8.10
N ALA A 231 4.29 1.41 -7.52
CA ALA A 231 4.80 2.62 -8.16
C ALA A 231 6.29 2.50 -8.54
N ALA A 232 7.11 1.91 -7.66
CA ALA A 232 8.52 1.64 -7.95
C ALA A 232 8.70 0.66 -9.13
N LYS A 233 7.83 -0.35 -9.23
CA LYS A 233 7.82 -1.28 -10.37
C LYS A 233 7.44 -0.57 -11.66
N ILE A 234 6.36 0.21 -11.66
CA ILE A 234 5.92 1.00 -12.82
C ILE A 234 7.01 1.97 -13.28
N LYS A 235 7.66 2.67 -12.34
CA LYS A 235 8.77 3.57 -12.66
C LYS A 235 9.89 2.85 -13.42
N ARG A 236 10.30 1.66 -12.96
CA ARG A 236 11.34 0.86 -13.65
C ARG A 236 10.92 0.49 -15.07
N GLU A 237 9.68 0.05 -15.27
CA GLU A 237 9.17 -0.30 -16.60
C GLU A 237 9.11 0.94 -17.52
N LEU A 238 8.74 2.11 -16.99
CA LEU A 238 8.76 3.36 -17.74
C LEU A 238 10.18 3.78 -18.14
N ASP A 239 11.16 3.63 -17.26
CA ASP A 239 12.57 3.95 -17.56
C ASP A 239 13.10 3.06 -18.72
N LEU A 240 12.73 1.78 -18.74
CA LEU A 240 13.04 0.87 -19.84
C LEU A 240 12.37 1.31 -21.15
N LEU A 241 11.08 1.64 -21.10
CA LEU A 241 10.32 2.10 -22.27
C LEU A 241 10.90 3.39 -22.85
N LEU A 242 11.25 4.37 -22.01
CA LEU A 242 11.89 5.61 -22.45
C LEU A 242 13.23 5.36 -23.14
N THR A 243 14.01 4.39 -22.65
CA THR A 243 15.26 3.96 -23.26
C THR A 243 15.03 3.39 -24.66
N ASP A 244 13.99 2.56 -24.83
CA ASP A 244 13.65 1.98 -26.13
C ASP A 244 13.09 3.03 -27.11
N LEU A 245 12.31 4.01 -26.63
CA LEU A 245 11.89 5.15 -27.45
C LEU A 245 13.08 5.97 -27.93
N ALA A 246 14.10 6.20 -27.10
CA ALA A 246 15.32 6.89 -27.51
C ALA A 246 16.04 6.15 -28.64
N ARG A 247 16.16 4.82 -28.54
CA ARG A 247 16.74 3.97 -29.60
C ARG A 247 15.92 4.00 -30.88
N LEU A 248 14.58 3.97 -30.78
CA LEU A 248 13.70 4.09 -31.94
C LEU A 248 13.86 5.44 -32.63
N ASN A 249 13.97 6.53 -31.87
CA ASN A 249 14.21 7.86 -32.42
C ASN A 249 15.55 7.95 -33.17
N GLU A 250 16.61 7.36 -32.62
CA GLU A 250 17.91 7.29 -33.30
C GLU A 250 17.83 6.52 -34.63
N ARG A 251 17.10 5.40 -34.66
CA ARG A 251 16.87 4.63 -35.87
C ARG A 251 16.02 5.40 -36.89
N ALA A 252 14.98 6.09 -36.44
CA ALA A 252 14.15 6.94 -37.31
C ALA A 252 14.97 8.07 -37.96
N ASN A 253 15.86 8.71 -37.19
CA ASN A 253 16.78 9.73 -37.72
C ASN A 253 17.74 9.15 -38.79
N LYS A 254 18.28 7.94 -38.58
CA LYS A 254 19.09 7.25 -39.58
C LYS A 254 18.31 6.98 -40.87
N VAL A 255 17.05 6.53 -40.76
CA VAL A 255 16.17 6.33 -41.92
C VAL A 255 15.92 7.65 -42.66
N GLN A 256 15.64 8.74 -41.94
CA GLN A 256 15.46 10.06 -42.53
C GLN A 256 16.71 10.51 -43.30
N GLN A 257 17.91 10.30 -42.75
CA GLN A 257 19.17 10.59 -43.44
C GLN A 257 19.32 9.79 -44.74
N HIS A 258 19.01 8.50 -44.73
CA HIS A 258 19.06 7.68 -45.94
C HIS A 258 18.07 8.14 -47.02
N PHE A 259 16.85 8.53 -46.64
CA PHE A 259 15.88 9.08 -47.61
C PHE A 259 16.35 10.42 -48.20
N SER A 260 16.97 11.29 -47.38
CA SER A 260 17.56 12.54 -47.89
C SER A 260 18.65 12.26 -48.93
N LEU A 261 19.55 11.30 -48.66
CA LEU A 261 20.59 10.90 -49.60
C LEU A 261 19.99 10.34 -50.89
N ALA A 262 19.02 9.43 -50.78
CA ALA A 262 18.33 8.87 -51.95
C ALA A 262 17.64 9.95 -52.78
N THR A 263 17.09 10.98 -52.14
CA THR A 263 16.45 12.12 -52.82
C THR A 263 17.49 12.93 -53.61
N THR A 264 18.65 13.22 -52.99
CA THR A 264 19.77 13.87 -53.67
C THR A 264 20.29 13.06 -54.85
N ASP A 265 20.38 11.72 -54.72
CA ASP A 265 20.79 10.84 -55.81
C ASP A 265 19.81 10.90 -56.99
N ILE A 266 18.50 10.94 -56.71
CA ILE A 266 17.45 11.10 -57.72
C ILE A 266 17.59 12.45 -58.45
N GLU A 267 17.85 13.54 -57.72
CA GLU A 267 18.06 14.87 -58.32
C GLU A 267 19.29 14.90 -59.25
N GLN A 268 20.38 14.23 -58.87
CA GLN A 268 21.57 14.10 -59.71
C GLN A 268 21.31 13.25 -60.97
N LEU A 269 20.55 12.16 -60.84
CA LEU A 269 20.12 11.35 -61.99
C LEU A 269 19.25 12.16 -62.96
N GLN A 270 18.26 12.90 -62.45
CA GLN A 270 17.42 13.78 -63.28
C GLN A 270 18.26 14.84 -64.00
N THR A 271 19.22 15.46 -63.31
CA THR A 271 20.15 16.41 -63.93
C THR A 271 20.98 15.77 -65.05
N SER A 272 21.46 14.55 -64.84
CA SER A 272 22.24 13.80 -65.83
C SER A 272 21.40 13.43 -67.04
N ILE A 273 20.18 12.91 -66.82
CA ILE A 273 19.20 12.64 -67.88
C ILE A 273 18.92 13.92 -68.67
N GLY A 274 18.67 15.05 -67.99
CA GLY A 274 18.43 16.35 -68.63
C GLY A 274 19.61 16.87 -69.47
N LYS A 275 20.84 16.44 -69.19
CA LYS A 275 22.01 16.74 -70.04
C LYS A 275 22.16 15.78 -71.22
N ILE A 276 21.76 14.53 -71.04
CA ILE A 276 21.86 13.48 -72.07
C ILE A 276 20.77 13.66 -73.13
N THR A 277 19.53 13.94 -72.74
CA THR A 277 18.38 14.11 -73.66
C THR A 277 18.65 15.10 -74.80
N PRO A 278 19.06 16.36 -74.55
CA PRO A 278 19.33 17.32 -75.64
C PRO A 278 20.54 16.93 -76.49
N ARG A 279 21.52 16.18 -75.95
CA ARG A 279 22.63 15.62 -76.75
C ARG A 279 22.14 14.50 -77.67
N ALA A 280 21.26 13.63 -77.17
CA ALA A 280 20.64 12.57 -77.96
C ALA A 280 19.73 13.14 -79.06
N GLU A 281 18.95 14.18 -78.75
CA GLU A 281 18.14 14.90 -79.74
C GLU A 281 19.02 15.56 -80.82
N LYS A 282 20.12 16.21 -80.44
CA LYS A 282 21.11 16.74 -81.41
C LYS A 282 21.74 15.68 -82.30
N LEU A 283 21.99 14.47 -81.78
CA LEU A 283 22.50 13.34 -82.56
C LEU A 283 21.46 12.77 -83.52
N ARG A 284 20.17 12.86 -83.18
CA ARG A 284 19.06 12.44 -84.04
C ARG A 284 18.78 13.46 -85.16
N ASP A 285 18.92 14.75 -84.87
CA ASP A 285 18.71 15.84 -85.83
C ASP A 285 19.97 16.14 -86.67
N MET A 286 21.10 15.50 -86.36
CA MET A 286 22.24 15.44 -87.27
C MET A 286 21.89 14.47 -88.40
N ASP A 287 21.63 15.06 -89.57
CA ASP A 287 21.51 14.31 -90.82
C ASP A 287 22.89 13.70 -91.11
N TRP A 288 22.99 12.39 -90.94
CA TRP A 288 24.18 11.63 -91.27
C TRP A 288 24.20 11.53 -92.79
N GLY A 289 24.73 12.56 -93.45
CA GLY A 289 24.94 12.55 -94.89
C GLY A 289 25.72 11.29 -95.28
N ASP A 290 25.17 10.56 -96.24
CA ASP A 290 25.74 9.35 -96.83
C ASP A 290 27.24 9.58 -97.14
N GLY A 291 28.10 8.89 -96.38
CA GLY A 291 29.49 8.70 -96.75
C GLY A 291 29.58 7.56 -97.76
N GLU A 292 30.16 7.90 -98.91
CA GLU A 292 30.46 7.09 -100.11
C GLU A 292 30.81 5.61 -99.88
#